data_AF-A0A318CZU8-F1
#
_entry.id   AF-A0A318CZU8-F1
#
_cell.length_a   1.000
_cell.length_b   1.000
_cell.length_c   1.000
_cell.angle_alpha   90.00
_cell.angle_beta   90.00
_cell.angle_gamma   90.00
#
_symmetry.space_group_name_H-M   'P 1'
#
loop_
_entity.id
_entity.type
_entity.pdbx_description
1 polymer ?
#
loop_
_entity_poly.entity_id
_entity_poly.type
_entity_poly.pdbx_seq_one_letter_code
_entity_poly.pdbx_strand_id
1 'polypeptide(L)'
;MRKYSRNNSAHLKNDGIAGSHLWLIVGIVLGLVFLWDVVGPFGLWKLHRMKKERKRIYLSSLELAKKNTALEEQIKRLKDDPEYQEYVVRRELGWVRDNEILYKFLGEKK
;
A
#
# COMPACT_ATOMS: atom_id res chain seq x y z
N MET A 1 -13.20 75.29 52.12
CA MET A 1 -12.20 75.19 51.02
C MET A 1 -11.56 73.81 51.10
N ARG A 2 -12.02 72.81 50.32
CA ARG A 2 -11.45 72.33 49.03
C ARG A 2 -9.92 72.15 49.01
N LYS A 3 -9.46 70.88 49.02
CA LYS A 3 -8.76 70.15 47.92
C LYS A 3 -8.30 68.79 48.48
N TYR A 4 -9.05 67.71 48.24
CA TYR A 4 -8.89 66.74 47.15
C TYR A 4 -7.46 66.18 46.93
N SER A 5 -7.38 64.88 47.20
CA SER A 5 -6.79 63.84 46.36
C SER A 5 -5.30 63.90 46.05
N ARG A 6 -4.55 62.98 46.66
CA ARG A 6 -3.33 62.38 46.11
C ARG A 6 -3.32 60.89 46.53
N ASN A 7 -4.05 60.07 45.78
CA ASN A 7 -3.58 59.22 44.68
C ASN A 7 -2.82 57.96 45.16
N ASN A 8 -3.61 56.89 45.21
CA ASN A 8 -3.26 55.50 45.39
C ASN A 8 -2.47 55.03 44.15
N SER A 9 -1.14 55.00 44.22
CA SER A 9 -0.33 54.33 43.21
C SER A 9 -0.23 52.85 43.58
N ALA A 10 -1.30 52.11 43.30
CA ALA A 10 -1.19 50.70 43.02
C ALA A 10 -0.29 50.55 41.79
N HIS A 11 1.02 50.41 42.01
CA HIS A 11 1.89 49.79 41.03
C HIS A 11 1.41 48.35 40.90
N LEU A 12 0.43 48.16 40.01
CA LEU A 12 0.15 46.86 39.43
C LEU A 12 1.44 46.47 38.73
N LYS A 13 2.23 45.68 39.47
CA LYS A 13 3.37 44.94 38.96
C LYS A 13 2.83 44.21 37.74
N ASN A 14 3.14 44.74 36.55
CA ASN A 14 2.85 44.09 35.29
C ASN A 14 3.77 42.88 35.27
N ASP A 15 3.25 41.79 35.80
CA ASP A 15 3.82 40.48 35.81
C ASP A 15 3.98 40.03 34.35
N GLY A 16 5.18 40.24 33.81
CA GLY A 16 5.66 39.67 32.53
C GLY A 16 5.60 38.13 32.46
N ILE A 17 4.99 37.52 33.48
CA ILE A 17 4.58 36.13 33.62
C ILE A 17 3.33 35.87 32.76
N ALA A 18 2.40 36.83 32.61
CA ALA A 18 1.19 36.66 31.80
C ALA A 18 1.51 36.49 30.31
N GLY A 19 2.48 37.24 29.79
CA GLY A 19 2.93 37.13 28.39
C GLY A 19 3.65 35.82 28.11
N SER A 20 4.46 35.32 29.06
CA SER A 20 5.22 34.07 28.91
C SER A 20 4.30 32.84 28.98
N HIS A 21 3.25 32.86 29.80
CA HIS A 21 2.21 31.81 29.76
C HIS A 21 1.42 31.80 28.46
N LEU A 22 1.14 32.97 27.86
CA LEU A 22 0.51 33.05 26.54
C LEU A 22 1.37 32.38 25.45
N TRP A 23 2.69 32.60 25.46
CA TRP A 23 3.60 31.92 24.53
C TRP A 23 3.65 30.41 24.74
N LEU A 24 3.59 29.93 25.99
CA LEU A 24 3.50 28.51 26.29
C LEU A 24 2.21 27.89 25.77
N ILE A 25 1.07 28.57 25.96
CA ILE A 25 -0.24 28.11 25.45
C ILE A 25 -0.22 28.07 23.91
N VAL A 26 0.32 29.10 23.26
CA VAL A 26 0.46 29.14 21.80
C VAL A 26 1.35 28.00 21.30
N GLY A 27 2.46 27.72 21.97
CA GLY A 27 3.33 26.60 21.64
C GLY A 27 2.65 25.24 21.80
N ILE A 28 1.85 25.05 22.86
CA ILE A 28 1.08 23.83 23.08
C ILE A 28 0.01 23.65 22.00
N VAL A 29 -0.72 24.71 21.66
CA VAL A 29 -1.76 24.66 20.61
C VAL A 29 -1.14 24.35 19.25
N LEU A 30 -0.03 25.00 18.88
CA LEU A 30 0.71 24.68 17.66
C LEU A 30 1.22 23.23 17.67
N GLY A 31 1.78 22.77 18.79
CA GLY A 31 2.23 21.39 18.95
C GLY A 31 1.11 20.37 18.76
N LEU A 32 -0.09 20.65 19.28
CA LEU A 32 -1.27 19.79 19.11
C LEU A 32 -1.78 19.79 17.67
N VAL A 33 -1.76 20.94 16.98
CA VAL A 33 -2.10 21.01 15.54
C VAL A 33 -1.10 20.21 14.71
N PHE A 34 0.21 20.40 14.93
CA PHE A 34 1.24 19.61 14.26
C PHE A 34 1.13 18.11 14.54
N LEU A 35 0.83 17.73 15.80
CA LEU A 35 0.63 16.34 16.16
C LEU A 35 -0.61 15.76 15.47
N TRP A 36 -1.68 16.55 15.34
CA TRP A 36 -2.89 16.17 14.61
C TRP A 36 -2.65 16.05 13.10
N ASP A 37 -1.84 16.92 12.50
CA ASP A 37 -1.45 16.83 11.09
C ASP A 37 -0.56 15.61 10.79
N VAL A 38 0.29 15.23 11.74
CA VAL A 38 1.19 14.07 11.60
C VAL A 38 0.47 12.74 11.89
N VAL A 39 -0.43 12.70 12.89
CA VAL A 39 -1.14 11.49 13.34
C VAL A 39 -2.54 11.37 12.69
N GLY A 40 -3.02 12.41 12.01
CA GLY A 40 -4.32 12.43 11.39
C GLY A 40 -4.44 11.45 10.21
N PRO A 41 -5.65 10.94 9.92
CA PRO A 41 -5.92 9.99 8.83
C PRO A 41 -5.62 10.53 7.40
N PHE A 42 -5.20 11.80 7.30
CA PHE A 42 -4.75 12.50 6.08
C PHE A 42 -3.25 12.89 6.09
N GLY A 43 -2.50 12.51 7.12
CA GLY A 43 -1.06 12.79 7.22
C GLY A 43 -0.29 12.09 6.09
N LEU A 44 0.69 12.80 5.53
CA LEU A 44 1.49 12.50 4.34
C LEU A 44 2.03 11.05 4.22
N TRP A 45 2.08 10.31 5.32
CA TRP A 45 2.37 8.87 5.34
C TRP A 45 1.38 8.05 4.50
N LYS A 46 0.08 8.38 4.55
CA LYS A 46 -0.94 7.63 3.80
C LYS A 46 -0.75 7.75 2.28
N LEU A 47 -0.31 8.93 1.78
CA LEU A 47 0.03 9.13 0.38
C LEU A 47 1.24 8.28 -0.06
N HIS A 48 2.24 8.09 0.80
CA HIS A 48 3.36 7.20 0.50
C HIS A 48 2.97 5.72 0.52
N ARG A 49 2.09 5.29 1.42
CA ARG A 49 1.58 3.92 1.46
C ARG A 49 0.68 3.61 0.26
N MET A 50 -0.20 4.54 -0.11
CA MET A 50 -1.10 4.41 -1.27
C MET A 50 -0.36 4.40 -2.62
N LYS A 51 0.76 5.14 -2.75
CA LYS A 51 1.62 5.03 -3.96
C LYS A 51 2.24 3.64 -4.09
N LYS A 52 2.65 3.02 -2.98
CA LYS A 52 3.26 1.68 -2.98
C LYS A 52 2.24 0.58 -3.28
N GLU A 53 1.02 0.69 -2.74
CA GLU A 53 -0.09 -0.21 -3.08
C GLU A 53 -0.53 -0.07 -4.53
N ARG A 54 -0.65 1.16 -5.05
CA ARG A 54 -0.99 1.38 -6.46
C ARG A 54 0.04 0.73 -7.40
N LYS A 55 1.33 0.84 -7.08
CA LYS A 55 2.39 0.20 -7.88
C LYS A 55 2.35 -1.33 -7.81
N ARG A 56 2.08 -1.91 -6.63
CA ARG A 56 1.93 -3.37 -6.49
C ARG A 56 0.74 -3.89 -7.29
N ILE A 57 -0.41 -3.25 -7.17
CA ILE A 57 -1.63 -3.65 -7.89
C ILE A 57 -1.40 -3.56 -9.39
N TYR A 58 -0.83 -2.46 -9.88
CA TYR A 58 -0.53 -2.28 -11.30
C TYR A 58 0.43 -3.36 -11.84
N LEU A 59 1.50 -3.68 -11.11
CA LEU A 59 2.44 -4.73 -11.49
C LEU A 59 1.77 -6.11 -11.51
N SER A 60 0.93 -6.43 -10.50
CA SER A 60 0.19 -7.69 -10.49
C SER A 60 -0.82 -7.79 -11.63
N SER A 61 -1.50 -6.71 -11.98
CA SER A 61 -2.42 -6.68 -13.11
C SER A 61 -1.69 -6.89 -14.44
N LEU A 62 -0.51 -6.28 -14.61
CA LEU A 62 0.32 -6.47 -15.80
C LEU A 62 0.81 -7.91 -15.91
N GLU A 63 1.25 -8.51 -14.81
CA GLU A 63 1.68 -9.91 -14.78
C GLU A 63 0.51 -10.87 -15.08
N LEU A 64 -0.66 -10.62 -14.50
CA LEU A 64 -1.88 -11.39 -14.80
C LEU A 64 -2.29 -11.23 -16.27
N ALA A 65 -2.23 -10.03 -16.83
CA ALA A 65 -2.55 -9.81 -18.24
C ALA A 65 -1.62 -10.60 -19.15
N LYS A 66 -0.30 -10.60 -18.88
CA LYS A 66 0.67 -11.41 -19.63
C LYS A 66 0.41 -12.91 -19.50
N LYS A 67 0.07 -13.38 -18.30
CA LYS A 67 -0.29 -14.79 -18.07
C LYS A 67 -1.57 -15.16 -18.82
N ASN A 68 -2.58 -14.30 -18.80
CA ASN A 68 -3.82 -14.50 -19.54
C ASN A 68 -3.56 -14.60 -21.05
N THR A 69 -2.79 -13.67 -21.63
CA THR A 69 -2.47 -13.72 -23.07
C THR A 69 -1.70 -15.00 -23.44
N ALA A 70 -0.76 -15.43 -22.59
CA ALA A 70 -0.01 -16.66 -22.82
C ALA A 70 -0.87 -17.92 -22.68
N LEU A 71 -1.86 -17.91 -21.77
CA LEU A 71 -2.82 -19.00 -21.60
C LEU A 71 -3.82 -19.04 -22.76
N GLU A 72 -4.31 -17.90 -23.21
CA GLU A 72 -5.18 -17.81 -24.39
C GLU A 72 -4.49 -18.34 -25.64
N GLU A 73 -3.22 -18.00 -25.83
CA GLU A 73 -2.44 -18.54 -26.95
C GLU A 73 -2.24 -20.06 -26.85
N GLN A 74 -1.99 -20.59 -25.64
CA GLN A 74 -1.94 -22.04 -25.40
C GLN A 74 -3.28 -22.71 -25.67
N ILE A 75 -4.39 -22.13 -25.23
CA ILE A 75 -5.75 -22.65 -25.50
C ILE A 75 -6.01 -22.66 -27.00
N LYS A 76 -5.63 -21.59 -27.71
CA LYS A 76 -5.79 -21.50 -29.16
C LYS A 76 -4.98 -22.58 -29.87
N ARG A 77 -3.70 -22.75 -29.51
CA ARG A 77 -2.86 -23.83 -30.04
C ARG A 77 -3.45 -25.20 -29.73
N LEU A 78 -3.90 -25.42 -28.50
CA LEU A 78 -4.57 -26.65 -28.11
C LEU A 78 -5.87 -26.90 -28.85
N LYS A 79 -6.56 -25.87 -29.36
CA LYS A 79 -7.81 -26.05 -30.10
C LYS A 79 -7.58 -26.25 -31.60
N ASP A 80 -6.67 -25.48 -32.17
CA ASP A 80 -6.51 -25.34 -33.62
C ASP A 80 -5.36 -26.18 -34.19
N ASP A 81 -4.47 -26.73 -33.36
CA ASP A 81 -3.31 -27.54 -33.77
C ASP A 81 -3.46 -29.01 -33.31
N PRO A 82 -3.78 -29.94 -34.24
CA PRO A 82 -3.93 -31.36 -33.94
C PRO A 82 -2.64 -32.03 -33.43
N GLU A 83 -1.47 -31.58 -33.89
CA GLU A 83 -0.19 -32.15 -33.47
C GLU A 83 0.13 -31.72 -32.03
N TYR A 84 -0.16 -30.47 -31.69
CA TYR A 84 -0.04 -29.98 -30.32
C TYR A 84 -1.03 -30.67 -29.37
N GLN A 85 -2.27 -30.94 -29.82
CA GLN A 85 -3.24 -31.75 -29.06
C GLN A 85 -2.70 -33.14 -28.74
N GLU A 86 -2.21 -33.86 -29.76
CA GLU A 86 -1.67 -35.20 -29.58
C GLU A 86 -0.47 -35.20 -28.63
N TYR A 87 0.43 -34.22 -28.76
CA TYR A 87 1.55 -34.04 -27.83
C TYR A 87 1.10 -33.83 -26.38
N VAL A 88 0.13 -32.94 -26.14
CA VAL A 88 -0.39 -32.67 -24.78
C VAL A 88 -1.09 -33.89 -24.20
N VAL A 89 -1.91 -34.58 -24.99
CA VAL A 89 -2.62 -35.79 -24.58
C VAL A 89 -1.65 -36.93 -24.26
N ARG A 90 -0.63 -37.16 -25.10
CA ARG A 90 0.43 -38.14 -24.84
C ARG A 90 1.21 -37.82 -23.56
N ARG A 91 1.49 -36.53 -23.30
CA ARG A 91 2.27 -36.11 -22.13
C ARG A 91 1.48 -36.13 -20.82
N GLU A 92 0.28 -35.56 -20.81
CA GLU A 92 -0.51 -35.36 -19.58
C GLU A 92 -1.40 -36.57 -19.26
N LEU A 93 -1.98 -37.21 -20.29
CA LEU A 93 -2.91 -38.35 -20.11
C LEU A 93 -2.25 -39.69 -20.41
N GLY A 94 -1.07 -39.71 -21.04
CA GLY A 94 -0.36 -40.95 -21.40
C GLY A 94 -1.10 -41.77 -22.44
N TRP A 95 -1.99 -41.16 -23.24
CA TRP A 95 -2.66 -41.89 -24.30
C TRP A 95 -1.68 -42.28 -25.40
N VAL A 96 -1.90 -43.45 -25.96
CA VAL A 96 -1.16 -44.03 -27.08
C VAL A 96 -2.20 -44.53 -28.09
N ARG A 97 -1.87 -44.50 -29.38
CA ARG A 97 -2.76 -45.07 -30.40
C ARG A 97 -2.87 -46.58 -30.20
N ASP A 98 -3.92 -47.19 -30.76
CA ASP A 98 -4.18 -48.64 -30.61
C ASP A 98 -3.01 -49.53 -31.06
N ASN A 99 -2.12 -48.99 -31.90
CA ASN A 99 -0.94 -49.65 -32.44
C ASN A 99 0.39 -49.20 -31.79
N GLU A 100 0.36 -48.48 -30.68
CA GLU A 100 1.54 -47.96 -29.97
C GLU A 100 1.71 -48.61 -28.59
N ILE A 101 2.96 -48.82 -28.16
CA ILE A 101 3.29 -49.42 -26.85
C ILE A 101 3.91 -48.34 -25.95
N LEU A 102 3.27 -48.07 -24.81
CA LEU A 102 3.77 -47.12 -23.81
C LEU A 102 4.83 -47.78 -22.92
N TYR A 103 6.09 -47.34 -23.00
CA TYR A 103 7.15 -47.80 -22.13
C TYR A 103 7.28 -46.89 -20.88
N LYS A 104 6.85 -47.38 -19.71
CA LYS A 104 7.05 -46.69 -18.42
C LYS A 104 8.29 -47.26 -17.72
N PHE A 105 9.34 -46.46 -17.62
CA PHE A 105 10.49 -46.80 -16.79
C PHE A 105 10.12 -46.58 -15.31
N LEU A 106 9.82 -47.67 -14.60
CA LEU A 106 9.76 -47.66 -13.15
C LEU A 106 11.20 -47.49 -12.67
N GLY A 107 11.60 -46.25 -12.40
CA GLY A 107 12.89 -45.97 -11.80
C GLY A 107 13.01 -46.77 -10.51
N GLU A 108 14.02 -47.64 -10.43
CA GLU A 108 14.38 -48.27 -9.16
C GLU A 108 14.61 -47.16 -8.14
N LYS A 109 13.85 -47.22 -7.04
CA LYS A 109 14.08 -46.38 -5.88
C LYS A 109 15.53 -46.62 -5.42
N LYS A 110 16.38 -45.61 -5.58
CA LYS A 110 17.59 -45.45 -4.78
C LYS A 110 17.26 -44.77 -3.46
#